data_AF-L8JS77-F1
#
_entry.id   AF-L8JS77-F1
#
_cell.length_a   1.000
_cell.length_b   1.000
_cell.length_c   1.000
_cell.angle_alpha   90.00
_cell.angle_beta   90.00
_cell.angle_gamma   90.00
#
_symmetry.space_group_name_H-M   'P 1'
#
loop_
_entity.id
_entity.type
_entity.pdbx_description
1 polymer ?
#
loop_
_entity_poly.entity_id
_entity_poly.type
_entity_poly.pdbx_seq_one_letter_code
_entity_poly.pdbx_strand_id
1 'polypeptide(L)'
;MKKTKVRHVLGISGGKDSAALALYLKTRHPELDVDYYTCDTGRELQETYDLIDRLDITLGKPIERLVAVRPKIDTPHESTFDHFLEKFGGFLPSSTARWCTQSLKLKPFEEHIGDEPTISYVGIRGDEDREGYISKKPNVQSIFPFRRNIWDEGLTLEVLSNKSREKFNDCYGEIASQKKLKAAQYYLETPISMKFTSKQKLSALLEVSVKTFNHAVFTYIKRYEDPNTREIRPVGLLKSFPLVENEDVLKLDDIFQILEDSGVGIPAYYKERTYLVEIDGEIKQGTYSRSRSGCFFCFYQQKIEWVWLYENHRELFEKAKEYEKDGYKWMDNETLDQLSSPDRIEAIKKEHYLRMQRGINKRNNQSWKEEIMEAEGIGCASCFI
;
A
#
# COMPACT_ATOMS: atom_id res chain seq x y z
N MET A 1 -16.60 -32.66 6.77
CA MET A 1 -15.78 -31.66 6.02
C MET A 1 -15.64 -30.44 6.91
N LYS A 2 -14.42 -30.05 7.30
CA LYS A 2 -14.20 -28.76 7.99
C LYS A 2 -14.79 -27.67 7.08
N LYS A 3 -15.70 -26.83 7.58
CA LYS A 3 -16.07 -25.59 6.88
C LYS A 3 -14.76 -24.84 6.66
N THR A 4 -14.31 -24.72 5.42
CA THR A 4 -13.19 -23.87 5.04
C THR A 4 -13.59 -22.43 5.35
N LYS A 5 -13.19 -21.93 6.53
CA LYS A 5 -13.40 -20.54 6.93
C LYS A 5 -12.49 -19.70 6.02
N VAL A 6 -13.06 -18.78 5.26
CA VAL A 6 -12.28 -17.81 4.50
C VAL A 6 -11.60 -16.87 5.51
N ARG A 7 -10.28 -16.74 5.41
CA ARG A 7 -9.51 -15.81 6.24
C ARG A 7 -9.63 -14.40 5.69
N HIS A 8 -9.73 -13.44 6.60
CA HIS A 8 -9.74 -12.03 6.30
C HIS A 8 -8.50 -11.44 6.93
N VAL A 9 -7.57 -10.91 6.13
CA VAL A 9 -6.26 -10.48 6.62
C VAL A 9 -5.96 -9.05 6.17
N LEU A 10 -5.20 -8.32 6.98
CA LEU A 10 -4.71 -6.99 6.65
C LEU A 10 -3.29 -6.80 7.17
N GLY A 11 -2.35 -6.54 6.25
CA GLY A 11 -0.96 -6.24 6.57
C GLY A 11 -0.75 -4.80 7.03
N ILE A 12 -0.21 -4.64 8.24
CA ILE A 12 0.21 -3.37 8.83
C ILE A 12 1.67 -3.12 8.45
N SER A 13 1.85 -2.33 7.40
CA SER A 13 3.17 -2.00 6.83
C SER A 13 3.92 -0.89 7.56
N GLY A 14 3.38 -0.39 8.67
CA GLY A 14 3.92 0.76 9.39
C GLY A 14 3.62 2.11 8.74
N GLY A 15 2.90 2.12 7.61
CA GLY A 15 2.45 3.33 6.94
C GLY A 15 1.09 3.82 7.44
N LYS A 16 0.76 5.06 7.11
CA LYS A 16 -0.53 5.70 7.42
C LYS A 16 -1.73 4.96 6.78
N ASP A 17 -1.60 4.48 5.54
CA ASP A 17 -2.74 3.99 4.77
C ASP A 17 -3.25 2.62 5.26
N SER A 18 -2.35 1.69 5.62
CA SER A 18 -2.71 0.40 6.21
C SER A 18 -3.26 0.54 7.63
N ALA A 19 -2.69 1.45 8.43
CA ALA A 19 -3.18 1.81 9.75
C ALA A 19 -4.61 2.37 9.70
N ALA A 20 -4.85 3.34 8.80
CA ALA A 20 -6.19 3.91 8.60
C ALA A 20 -7.18 2.86 8.09
N LEU A 21 -6.76 1.95 7.21
CA LEU A 21 -7.64 0.89 6.73
C LEU A 21 -8.06 -0.07 7.85
N ALA A 22 -7.14 -0.44 8.73
CA ALA A 22 -7.46 -1.30 9.88
C ALA A 22 -8.54 -0.67 10.78
N LEU A 23 -8.38 0.63 11.07
CA LEU A 23 -9.33 1.41 11.87
C LEU A 23 -10.67 1.61 11.15
N TYR A 24 -10.62 1.88 9.84
CA TYR A 24 -11.79 2.03 8.98
C TYR A 24 -12.63 0.76 8.98
N LEU A 25 -12.02 -0.40 8.70
CA LEU A 25 -12.73 -1.68 8.68
C LEU A 25 -13.29 -2.02 10.06
N LYS A 26 -12.52 -1.82 11.13
CA LYS A 26 -13.01 -2.02 12.51
C LYS A 26 -14.27 -1.19 12.81
N THR A 27 -14.29 0.06 12.35
CA THR A 27 -15.36 1.02 12.70
C THR A 27 -16.58 0.88 11.80
N ARG A 28 -16.37 0.76 10.49
CA ARG A 28 -17.44 0.75 9.47
C ARG A 28 -17.93 -0.64 9.11
N HIS A 29 -17.09 -1.66 9.31
CA HIS A 29 -17.37 -3.05 8.96
C HIS A 29 -16.99 -4.01 10.12
N PRO A 30 -17.49 -3.79 11.35
CA PRO A 30 -17.16 -4.63 12.51
C PRO A 30 -17.57 -6.10 12.35
N GLU A 31 -18.45 -6.40 11.41
CA GLU A 31 -18.84 -7.76 11.01
C GLU A 31 -17.72 -8.55 10.31
N LEU A 32 -16.68 -7.87 9.80
CA LEU A 32 -15.50 -8.51 9.23
C LEU A 32 -14.54 -8.91 10.34
N ASP A 33 -14.37 -10.22 10.54
CA ASP A 33 -13.39 -10.79 11.46
C ASP A 33 -11.99 -10.75 10.84
N VAL A 34 -11.35 -9.57 10.86
CA VAL A 34 -10.02 -9.36 10.26
C VAL A 34 -8.90 -9.76 11.23
N ASP A 35 -7.95 -10.55 10.74
CA ASP A 35 -6.66 -10.83 11.36
C ASP A 35 -5.63 -9.79 10.87
N TYR A 36 -4.87 -9.22 11.79
CA TYR A 36 -3.85 -8.23 11.48
C TYR A 36 -2.46 -8.85 11.59
N TYR A 37 -1.57 -8.50 10.68
CA TYR A 37 -0.18 -8.95 10.74
C TYR A 37 0.78 -7.85 10.32
N THR A 38 2.05 -7.98 10.66
CA THR A 38 3.14 -7.12 10.19
C THR A 38 4.36 -7.96 9.87
N CYS A 39 5.06 -7.65 8.78
CA CYS A 39 6.29 -8.34 8.40
C CYS A 39 7.49 -7.50 8.87
N ASP A 40 8.03 -7.85 10.03
CA ASP A 40 9.11 -7.10 10.67
C ASP A 40 10.47 -7.46 10.04
N THR A 41 11.09 -6.45 9.44
CA THR A 41 12.40 -6.58 8.80
C THR A 41 13.56 -6.46 9.79
N GLY A 42 13.31 -5.95 11.00
CA GLY A 42 14.32 -5.54 11.97
C GLY A 42 15.05 -4.24 11.57
N ARG A 43 14.50 -3.50 10.60
CA ARG A 43 15.09 -2.30 9.98
C ARG A 43 14.10 -1.15 9.81
N GLU A 44 13.09 -1.11 10.68
CA GLU A 44 12.12 -0.03 10.77
C GLU A 44 12.58 1.04 11.78
N LEU A 45 12.11 2.28 11.62
CA LEU A 45 12.22 3.34 12.63
C LEU A 45 11.38 3.00 13.87
N GLN A 46 11.81 3.47 15.06
CA GLN A 46 11.11 3.20 16.33
C GLN A 46 9.65 3.64 16.29
N GLU A 47 9.37 4.78 15.66
CA GLU A 47 8.04 5.34 15.47
C GLU A 47 7.07 4.38 14.75
N THR A 48 7.62 3.42 13.98
CA THR A 48 6.85 2.37 13.30
C THR A 48 6.34 1.34 14.29
N TYR A 49 7.21 0.90 15.21
CA TYR A 49 6.83 -0.01 16.28
C TYR A 49 5.83 0.67 17.23
N ASP A 50 6.06 1.93 17.58
CA ASP A 50 5.14 2.71 18.42
C ASP A 50 3.75 2.90 17.77
N LEU A 51 3.68 2.99 16.43
CA LEU A 51 2.41 2.99 15.71
C LEU A 51 1.71 1.63 15.83
N ILE A 52 2.44 0.54 15.62
CA ILE A 52 1.89 -0.82 15.70
C ILE A 52 1.34 -1.09 17.10
N ASP A 53 2.06 -0.72 18.16
CA ASP A 53 1.63 -0.91 19.55
C ASP A 53 0.36 -0.10 19.86
N ARG A 54 0.26 1.14 19.36
CA ARG A 54 -0.98 1.95 19.49
C ARG A 54 -2.14 1.32 18.72
N LEU A 55 -1.90 0.80 17.52
CA LEU A 55 -2.92 0.11 16.73
C LEU A 55 -3.39 -1.17 17.43
N ASP A 56 -2.50 -1.95 18.02
CA ASP A 56 -2.81 -3.19 18.75
C ASP A 56 -3.86 -2.94 19.84
N ILE A 57 -3.61 -1.90 20.65
CA ILE A 57 -4.50 -1.44 21.71
C ILE A 57 -5.83 -0.95 21.13
N THR A 58 -5.79 -0.06 20.14
CA THR A 58 -7.00 0.55 19.57
C THR A 58 -7.85 -0.46 18.82
N LEU A 59 -7.25 -1.46 18.14
CA LEU A 59 -7.95 -2.52 17.43
C LEU A 59 -8.54 -3.56 18.40
N GLY A 60 -7.95 -3.73 19.58
CA GLY A 60 -8.38 -4.73 20.57
C GLY A 60 -8.14 -6.16 20.09
N LYS A 61 -7.23 -6.33 19.14
CA LYS A 61 -6.80 -7.59 18.54
C LYS A 61 -5.29 -7.54 18.31
N PRO A 62 -4.55 -8.62 18.65
CA PRO A 62 -3.11 -8.68 18.44
C PRO A 62 -2.75 -8.55 16.96
N ILE A 63 -1.74 -7.73 16.64
CA ILE A 63 -1.10 -7.68 15.33
C ILE A 63 0.02 -8.73 15.30
N GLU A 64 -0.18 -9.80 14.54
CA GLU A 64 0.77 -10.91 14.46
C GLU A 64 2.06 -10.48 13.76
N ARG A 65 3.21 -10.70 14.40
CA ARG A 65 4.51 -10.39 13.82
C ARG A 65 5.04 -11.59 13.03
N LEU A 66 5.07 -11.43 11.72
CA LEU A 66 5.67 -12.39 10.80
C LEU A 66 7.13 -12.04 10.58
N VAL A 67 7.99 -13.04 10.67
CA VAL A 67 9.41 -12.93 10.37
C VAL A 67 9.79 -14.04 9.39
N ALA A 68 10.55 -13.69 8.35
CA ALA A 68 11.00 -14.67 7.38
C ALA A 68 11.97 -15.69 7.98
N VAL A 69 12.78 -15.26 8.93
CA VAL A 69 13.76 -16.06 9.66
C VAL A 69 13.91 -15.42 11.04
N ARG A 70 13.86 -16.20 12.12
CA ARG A 70 14.01 -15.64 13.47
C ARG A 70 15.47 -15.30 13.77
N PRO A 71 15.82 -14.02 14.03
CA PRO A 71 17.18 -13.64 14.39
C PRO A 71 17.70 -14.43 15.60
N LYS A 72 18.98 -14.80 15.58
CA LYS A 72 19.66 -15.60 16.63
C LYS A 72 19.09 -16.99 16.93
N ILE A 73 18.03 -17.41 16.25
CA ILE A 73 17.39 -18.72 16.45
C ILE A 73 17.54 -19.56 15.18
N ASP A 74 17.01 -19.06 14.06
CA ASP A 74 17.07 -19.74 12.76
C ASP A 74 18.26 -19.25 11.92
N THR A 75 18.94 -18.19 12.38
CA THR A 75 20.07 -17.57 11.71
C THR A 75 21.07 -16.99 12.72
N PRO A 76 22.38 -16.99 12.43
CA PRO A 76 23.37 -16.34 13.30
C PRO A 76 23.27 -14.81 13.30
N HIS A 77 22.47 -14.21 12.42
CA HIS A 77 22.38 -12.76 12.28
C HIS A 77 21.47 -12.09 13.32
N GLU A 78 21.78 -10.81 13.57
CA GLU A 78 21.03 -9.91 14.47
C GLU A 78 19.68 -9.48 13.90
N SER A 79 19.49 -9.53 12.58
CA SER A 79 18.22 -9.20 11.94
C SER A 79 17.89 -10.11 10.76
N THR A 80 16.59 -10.18 10.43
CA THR A 80 16.09 -10.86 9.24
C THR A 80 16.68 -10.25 7.98
N PHE A 81 16.84 -8.92 7.94
CA PHE A 81 17.45 -8.24 6.80
C PHE A 81 18.88 -8.70 6.53
N ASP A 82 19.73 -8.77 7.56
CA ASP A 82 21.15 -9.14 7.40
C ASP A 82 21.30 -10.56 6.87
N HIS A 83 20.44 -11.49 7.32
CA HIS A 83 20.41 -12.85 6.79
C HIS A 83 20.19 -12.88 5.28
N PHE A 84 19.21 -12.11 4.79
CA PHE A 84 18.96 -12.06 3.36
C PHE A 84 20.03 -11.28 2.62
N LEU A 85 20.58 -10.21 3.19
CA LEU A 85 21.68 -9.48 2.58
C LEU A 85 22.88 -10.39 2.31
N GLU A 86 23.28 -11.23 3.28
CA GLU A 86 24.33 -12.23 3.07
C GLU A 86 23.93 -13.24 1.99
N LYS A 87 22.70 -13.74 2.03
CA LYS A 87 22.18 -14.70 1.03
C LYS A 87 22.19 -14.14 -0.40
N PHE A 88 22.06 -12.83 -0.56
CA PHE A 88 22.18 -12.12 -1.83
C PHE A 88 23.61 -11.64 -2.12
N GLY A 89 24.61 -12.08 -1.35
CA GLY A 89 26.02 -11.76 -1.58
C GLY A 89 26.38 -10.30 -1.34
N GLY A 90 25.69 -9.63 -0.41
CA GLY A 90 25.88 -8.20 -0.12
C GLY A 90 25.12 -7.26 -1.05
N PHE A 91 24.39 -7.78 -2.04
CA PHE A 91 23.65 -6.96 -3.00
C PHE A 91 22.46 -6.23 -2.35
N LEU A 92 22.52 -4.90 -2.30
CA LEU A 92 21.48 -4.06 -1.71
C LEU A 92 20.17 -4.10 -2.51
N PRO A 93 19.00 -4.01 -1.84
CA PRO A 93 17.73 -3.96 -2.55
C PRO A 93 17.59 -2.63 -3.29
N SER A 94 16.98 -2.69 -4.48
CA SER A 94 16.76 -1.52 -5.34
C SER A 94 15.40 -1.55 -6.01
N SER A 95 15.06 -0.51 -6.77
CA SER A 95 13.79 -0.43 -7.53
C SER A 95 13.63 -1.55 -8.56
N THR A 96 14.75 -2.00 -9.13
CA THR A 96 14.83 -3.10 -10.09
C THR A 96 14.94 -4.46 -9.40
N ALA A 97 15.61 -4.53 -8.25
CA ALA A 97 15.85 -5.77 -7.51
C ALA A 97 15.29 -5.70 -6.08
N ARG A 98 13.96 -5.87 -5.99
CA ARG A 98 13.16 -5.71 -4.77
C ARG A 98 13.14 -6.97 -3.89
N TRP A 99 14.30 -7.57 -3.64
CA TRP A 99 14.38 -8.81 -2.87
C TRP A 99 13.90 -8.63 -1.42
N CYS A 100 14.01 -7.42 -0.85
CA CYS A 100 13.51 -7.11 0.49
C CYS A 100 11.99 -7.30 0.58
N THR A 101 11.24 -6.92 -0.46
CA THR A 101 9.81 -7.21 -0.56
C THR A 101 9.57 -8.71 -0.66
N GLN A 102 10.25 -9.35 -1.60
CA GLN A 102 9.93 -10.74 -1.95
C GLN A 102 10.24 -11.67 -0.78
N SER A 103 11.39 -11.46 -0.13
CA SER A 103 11.90 -12.37 0.89
C SER A 103 11.46 -12.01 2.30
N LEU A 104 11.35 -10.72 2.63
CA LEU A 104 11.03 -10.28 3.99
C LEU A 104 9.53 -10.04 4.20
N LYS A 105 8.72 -9.91 3.14
CA LYS A 105 7.29 -9.58 3.26
C LYS A 105 6.38 -10.62 2.60
N LEU A 106 6.57 -10.87 1.31
CA LEU A 106 5.72 -11.78 0.54
C LEU A 106 5.82 -13.23 0.99
N LYS A 107 7.04 -13.77 1.08
CA LYS A 107 7.23 -15.17 1.52
C LYS A 107 6.69 -15.44 2.92
N PRO A 108 6.98 -14.62 3.95
CA PRO A 108 6.43 -14.84 5.29
C PRO A 108 4.90 -14.78 5.32
N PHE A 109 4.31 -13.84 4.57
CA PHE A 109 2.86 -13.77 4.42
C PHE A 109 2.29 -15.03 3.76
N GLU A 110 2.88 -15.46 2.64
CA GLU A 110 2.46 -16.66 1.91
C GLU A 110 2.59 -17.94 2.73
N GLU A 111 3.60 -18.04 3.60
CA GLU A 111 3.79 -19.15 4.54
C GLU A 111 2.75 -19.10 5.66
N HIS A 112 2.48 -17.92 6.22
CA HIS A 112 1.50 -17.71 7.29
C HIS A 112 0.07 -18.08 6.88
N ILE A 113 -0.34 -17.75 5.65
CA ILE A 113 -1.69 -18.07 5.15
C ILE A 113 -1.81 -19.49 4.56
N GLY A 114 -0.68 -20.10 4.19
CA GLY A 114 -0.64 -21.42 3.56
C GLY A 114 -1.50 -21.52 2.30
N ASP A 115 -2.37 -22.53 2.27
CA ASP A 115 -3.33 -22.83 1.19
C ASP A 115 -4.78 -22.44 1.55
N GLU A 116 -4.99 -21.77 2.69
CA GLU A 116 -6.33 -21.39 3.12
C GLU A 116 -6.89 -20.26 2.23
N PRO A 117 -8.18 -20.31 1.85
CA PRO A 117 -8.81 -19.21 1.11
C PRO A 117 -8.74 -17.92 1.93
N THR A 118 -8.12 -16.89 1.38
CA THR A 118 -7.74 -15.67 2.08
C THR A 118 -8.10 -14.42 1.29
N ILE A 119 -8.80 -13.48 1.93
CA ILE A 119 -9.06 -12.14 1.43
C ILE A 119 -8.07 -11.19 2.11
N SER A 120 -7.19 -10.56 1.33
CA SER A 120 -6.25 -9.55 1.80
C SER A 120 -6.77 -8.15 1.52
N TYR A 121 -6.88 -7.33 2.55
CA TYR A 121 -7.33 -5.94 2.45
C TYR A 121 -6.15 -5.00 2.30
N VAL A 122 -6.21 -4.16 1.27
CA VAL A 122 -5.10 -3.28 0.90
C VAL A 122 -5.54 -1.82 0.87
N GLY A 123 -4.84 -0.99 1.64
CA GLY A 123 -5.10 0.46 1.76
C GLY A 123 -4.49 1.26 0.62
N ILE A 124 -4.99 1.07 -0.60
CA ILE A 124 -4.68 1.98 -1.71
C ILE A 124 -5.80 2.99 -1.83
N ARG A 125 -5.46 4.27 -1.68
CA ARG A 125 -6.42 5.37 -1.70
C ARG A 125 -7.05 5.55 -3.08
N GLY A 126 -8.19 6.23 -3.10
CA GLY A 126 -8.92 6.57 -4.31
C GLY A 126 -8.25 7.67 -5.15
N ASP A 127 -7.30 8.41 -4.59
CA ASP A 127 -6.51 9.44 -5.27
C ASP A 127 -5.14 8.94 -5.76
N GLU A 128 -4.82 7.65 -5.56
CA GLU A 128 -3.59 7.02 -6.06
C GLU A 128 -3.82 6.31 -7.41
N ASP A 129 -3.04 6.67 -8.43
CA ASP A 129 -3.04 6.03 -9.76
C ASP A 129 -1.94 4.96 -9.86
N ARG A 130 -2.11 3.85 -9.13
CA ARG A 130 -1.20 2.69 -9.16
C ARG A 130 -1.92 1.38 -8.92
N GLU A 131 -1.33 0.25 -9.30
CA GLU A 131 -1.90 -1.06 -8.95
C GLU A 131 -1.33 -1.62 -7.65
N GLY A 132 -2.15 -2.41 -6.97
CA GLY A 132 -1.74 -3.17 -5.80
C GLY A 132 -0.98 -4.44 -6.16
N TYR A 133 -0.37 -5.07 -5.16
CA TYR A 133 0.15 -6.42 -5.34
C TYR A 133 -1.03 -7.39 -5.56
N ILE A 134 -0.96 -8.11 -6.68
CA ILE A 134 -1.87 -9.22 -7.00
C ILE A 134 -1.10 -10.50 -6.70
N SER A 135 -1.59 -11.27 -5.72
CA SER A 135 -0.98 -12.55 -5.39
C SER A 135 -1.05 -13.50 -6.58
N LYS A 136 0.03 -14.26 -6.78
CA LYS A 136 0.05 -15.35 -7.76
C LYS A 136 -0.64 -16.61 -7.22
N LYS A 137 -0.91 -16.66 -5.92
CA LYS A 137 -1.60 -17.78 -5.28
C LYS A 137 -3.11 -17.68 -5.54
N PRO A 138 -3.74 -18.73 -6.09
CA PRO A 138 -5.18 -18.67 -6.40
C PRO A 138 -6.07 -18.65 -5.15
N ASN A 139 -5.56 -19.10 -4.00
CA ASN A 139 -6.27 -19.02 -2.72
C ASN A 139 -6.22 -17.63 -2.06
N VAL A 140 -5.65 -16.61 -2.72
CA VAL A 140 -5.54 -15.24 -2.18
C VAL A 140 -6.21 -14.26 -3.12
N GLN A 141 -7.06 -13.39 -2.56
CA GLN A 141 -7.69 -12.31 -3.30
C GLN A 141 -7.49 -10.98 -2.58
N SER A 142 -6.99 -9.99 -3.31
CA SER A 142 -6.85 -8.62 -2.81
C SER A 142 -8.14 -7.84 -2.99
N ILE A 143 -8.51 -7.03 -1.99
CA ILE A 143 -9.65 -6.10 -2.03
C ILE A 143 -9.14 -4.71 -1.64
N PHE A 144 -9.65 -3.65 -2.30
CA PHE A 144 -9.20 -2.27 -2.14
C PHE A 144 -10.32 -1.35 -1.62
N PRO A 145 -10.60 -1.33 -0.29
CA PRO A 145 -11.81 -0.67 0.24
C PRO A 145 -11.88 0.85 0.06
N PHE A 146 -10.75 1.53 -0.14
CA PHE A 146 -10.72 2.98 -0.33
C PHE A 146 -10.93 3.41 -1.79
N ARG A 147 -11.01 2.44 -2.72
CA ARG A 147 -11.20 2.71 -4.13
C ARG A 147 -12.65 2.62 -4.52
N ARG A 148 -13.02 3.43 -5.51
CA ARG A 148 -14.33 3.36 -6.16
C ARG A 148 -14.61 1.96 -6.75
N ASN A 149 -13.58 1.33 -7.32
CA ASN A 149 -13.61 -0.09 -7.68
C ASN A 149 -12.82 -0.87 -6.64
N ILE A 150 -13.50 -1.68 -5.83
CA ILE A 150 -12.86 -2.47 -4.77
C ILE A 150 -12.17 -3.73 -5.27
N TRP A 151 -12.46 -4.14 -6.51
CA TRP A 151 -11.98 -5.38 -7.12
C TRP A 151 -10.60 -5.20 -7.76
N ASP A 152 -9.80 -6.25 -7.78
CA ASP A 152 -8.51 -6.24 -8.47
C ASP A 152 -8.66 -6.10 -9.99
N GLU A 153 -7.59 -5.64 -10.63
CA GLU A 153 -7.58 -5.39 -12.09
C GLU A 153 -7.85 -6.68 -12.87
N GLY A 154 -7.31 -7.82 -12.44
CA GLY A 154 -7.48 -9.11 -13.13
C GLY A 154 -8.93 -9.53 -13.20
N LEU A 155 -9.62 -9.55 -12.06
CA LEU A 155 -11.06 -9.82 -11.98
C LEU A 155 -11.87 -8.77 -12.76
N THR A 156 -11.52 -7.49 -12.64
CA THR A 156 -12.23 -6.41 -13.34
C THR A 156 -12.14 -6.56 -14.86
N LEU A 157 -10.97 -6.89 -15.39
CA LEU A 157 -10.77 -7.17 -16.81
C LEU A 157 -11.54 -8.42 -17.25
N GLU A 158 -11.58 -9.45 -16.40
CA GLU A 158 -12.32 -10.69 -16.68
C GLU A 158 -13.82 -10.44 -16.84
N VAL A 159 -14.45 -9.80 -15.83
CA VAL A 159 -15.91 -9.57 -15.83
C VAL A 159 -16.36 -8.63 -16.95
N LEU A 160 -15.52 -7.65 -17.32
CA LEU A 160 -15.82 -6.72 -18.39
C LEU A 160 -15.48 -7.24 -19.79
N SER A 161 -14.75 -8.36 -19.88
CA SER A 161 -14.30 -8.91 -21.16
C SER A 161 -15.46 -9.26 -22.10
N ASN A 162 -15.20 -9.19 -23.41
CA ASN A 162 -16.20 -9.58 -24.42
C ASN A 162 -16.64 -11.05 -24.27
N LYS A 163 -15.77 -11.92 -23.74
CA LYS A 163 -16.05 -13.34 -23.47
C LYS A 163 -17.06 -13.54 -22.34
N SER A 164 -16.97 -12.74 -21.28
CA SER A 164 -17.83 -12.85 -20.10
C SER A 164 -19.04 -11.93 -20.14
N ARG A 165 -19.19 -11.11 -21.19
CA ARG A 165 -20.23 -10.08 -21.31
C ARG A 165 -21.64 -10.59 -21.04
N GLU A 166 -22.07 -11.69 -21.67
CA GLU A 166 -23.43 -12.23 -21.47
C GLU A 166 -23.64 -12.63 -20.01
N LYS A 167 -22.71 -13.41 -19.45
CA LYS A 167 -22.72 -13.84 -18.04
C LYS A 167 -22.78 -12.66 -17.07
N PHE A 168 -21.97 -11.62 -17.30
CA PHE A 168 -21.94 -10.45 -16.43
C PHE A 168 -23.21 -9.60 -16.57
N ASN A 169 -23.73 -9.44 -17.78
CA ASN A 169 -24.99 -8.73 -18.03
C ASN A 169 -26.17 -9.41 -17.32
N ASP A 170 -26.22 -10.74 -17.32
CA ASP A 170 -27.23 -11.51 -16.59
C ASP A 170 -27.16 -11.23 -15.08
N CYS A 171 -25.96 -11.30 -14.49
CA CYS A 171 -25.75 -10.95 -13.08
C CYS A 171 -26.11 -9.50 -12.77
N TYR A 172 -25.77 -8.56 -13.66
CA TYR A 172 -26.11 -7.15 -13.47
C TYR A 172 -27.62 -6.93 -13.54
N GLY A 173 -28.32 -7.59 -14.47
CA GLY A 173 -29.77 -7.50 -14.64
C GLY A 173 -30.57 -8.02 -13.43
N GLU A 174 -30.06 -9.05 -12.75
CA GLU A 174 -30.66 -9.60 -11.53
C GLU A 174 -30.58 -8.63 -10.33
N ILE A 175 -29.47 -7.90 -10.23
CA ILE A 175 -29.18 -6.99 -9.12
C ILE A 175 -29.74 -5.59 -9.37
N ALA A 176 -29.75 -5.12 -10.62
CA ALA A 176 -30.09 -3.75 -10.95
C ALA A 176 -31.60 -3.50 -10.89
N SER A 177 -32.01 -2.43 -10.21
CA SER A 177 -33.37 -1.89 -10.39
C SER A 177 -33.63 -1.55 -11.87
N GLN A 178 -34.90 -1.59 -12.30
CA GLN A 178 -35.28 -1.28 -13.68
C GLN A 178 -34.71 0.05 -14.21
N LYS A 179 -34.64 1.09 -13.36
CA LYS A 179 -34.06 2.40 -13.73
C LYS A 179 -32.56 2.30 -13.97
N LYS A 180 -31.81 1.65 -13.07
CA LYS A 180 -30.36 1.47 -13.19
C LYS A 180 -30.01 0.58 -14.38
N LEU A 181 -30.77 -0.50 -14.61
CA LEU A 181 -30.56 -1.38 -15.75
C LEU A 181 -30.71 -0.63 -17.08
N LYS A 182 -31.76 0.19 -17.22
CA LYS A 182 -31.95 1.06 -18.40
C LYS A 182 -30.78 2.04 -18.60
N ALA A 183 -30.27 2.63 -17.51
CA ALA A 183 -29.12 3.53 -17.58
C ALA A 183 -27.80 2.83 -17.95
N ALA A 184 -27.62 1.58 -17.53
CA ALA A 184 -26.42 0.78 -17.80
C ALA A 184 -26.45 0.04 -19.14
N GLN A 185 -27.64 -0.16 -19.74
CA GLN A 185 -27.86 -1.08 -20.86
C GLN A 185 -26.89 -0.85 -22.03
N TYR A 186 -26.74 0.40 -22.47
CA TYR A 186 -25.81 0.75 -23.54
C TYR A 186 -24.38 0.29 -23.24
N TYR A 187 -23.89 0.55 -22.03
CA TYR A 187 -22.52 0.19 -21.63
C TYR A 187 -22.33 -1.32 -21.47
N LEU A 188 -23.33 -2.02 -20.91
CA LEU A 188 -23.34 -3.47 -20.74
C LEU A 188 -23.25 -4.18 -22.10
N GLU A 189 -24.07 -3.75 -23.06
CA GLU A 189 -24.15 -4.35 -24.40
C GLU A 189 -22.96 -3.96 -25.28
N THR A 190 -22.38 -2.77 -25.11
CA THR A 190 -21.25 -2.31 -25.94
C THR A 190 -20.00 -3.16 -25.68
N PRO A 191 -19.41 -3.80 -26.72
CA PRO A 191 -18.19 -4.59 -26.58
C PRO A 191 -16.97 -3.70 -26.37
N ILE A 192 -15.98 -4.20 -25.63
CA ILE A 192 -14.67 -3.56 -25.50
C ILE A 192 -14.00 -3.53 -26.88
N SER A 193 -13.44 -2.36 -27.22
CA SER A 193 -12.72 -2.10 -28.46
C SER A 193 -11.66 -1.00 -28.25
N MET A 194 -10.88 -0.68 -29.28
CA MET A 194 -9.96 0.47 -29.24
C MET A 194 -10.66 1.81 -28.98
N LYS A 195 -11.95 1.94 -29.34
CA LYS A 195 -12.74 3.17 -29.14
C LYS A 195 -13.48 3.20 -27.80
N PHE A 196 -13.72 2.03 -27.20
CA PHE A 196 -14.39 1.89 -25.91
C PHE A 196 -13.63 0.87 -25.06
N THR A 197 -12.69 1.40 -24.29
CA THR A 197 -11.75 0.62 -23.49
C THR A 197 -12.41 0.02 -22.25
N SER A 198 -11.77 -0.98 -21.64
CA SER A 198 -12.22 -1.55 -20.36
C SER A 198 -12.34 -0.49 -19.26
N LYS A 199 -11.36 0.45 -19.19
CA LYS A 199 -11.38 1.57 -18.23
C LYS A 199 -12.60 2.48 -18.42
N GLN A 200 -12.94 2.82 -19.66
CA GLN A 200 -14.14 3.62 -19.97
C GLN A 200 -15.43 2.87 -19.61
N LYS A 201 -15.51 1.57 -19.93
CA LYS A 201 -16.67 0.73 -19.57
C LYS A 201 -16.84 0.63 -18.05
N LEU A 202 -15.75 0.40 -17.32
CA LEU A 202 -15.74 0.37 -15.87
C LEU A 202 -16.25 1.69 -15.28
N SER A 203 -15.70 2.83 -15.71
CA SER A 203 -16.11 4.15 -15.21
C SER A 203 -17.60 4.39 -15.42
N ALA A 204 -18.10 4.11 -16.64
CA ALA A 204 -19.50 4.29 -16.97
C ALA A 204 -20.44 3.43 -16.11
N LEU A 205 -20.08 2.16 -15.85
CA LEU A 205 -20.89 1.27 -15.01
C LEU A 205 -20.87 1.68 -13.52
N LEU A 206 -19.71 2.11 -13.02
CA LEU A 206 -19.58 2.66 -11.66
C LEU A 206 -20.29 4.01 -11.50
N GLU A 207 -20.44 4.80 -12.57
CA GLU A 207 -21.23 6.04 -12.60
C GLU A 207 -22.73 5.76 -12.50
N VAL A 208 -23.21 4.65 -13.07
CA VAL A 208 -24.60 4.24 -12.88
C VAL A 208 -24.86 3.87 -11.42
N SER A 209 -24.04 2.98 -10.84
CA SER A 209 -24.09 2.67 -9.39
C SER A 209 -22.94 1.74 -9.00
N VAL A 210 -22.11 2.20 -8.06
CA VAL A 210 -21.01 1.41 -7.47
C VAL A 210 -21.56 0.15 -6.79
N LYS A 211 -22.58 0.29 -5.94
CA LYS A 211 -23.25 -0.86 -5.28
C LYS A 211 -23.74 -1.91 -6.27
N THR A 212 -24.48 -1.50 -7.30
CA THR A 212 -25.01 -2.46 -8.29
C THR A 212 -23.87 -3.16 -9.02
N PHE A 213 -22.81 -2.46 -9.39
CA PHE A 213 -21.63 -3.07 -9.98
C PHE A 213 -20.98 -4.09 -9.03
N ASN A 214 -20.72 -3.73 -7.78
CA ASN A 214 -20.09 -4.62 -6.80
C ASN A 214 -20.92 -5.88 -6.53
N HIS A 215 -22.24 -5.74 -6.36
CA HIS A 215 -23.14 -6.88 -6.20
C HIS A 215 -23.20 -7.76 -7.45
N ALA A 216 -23.16 -7.17 -8.65
CA ALA A 216 -23.12 -7.93 -9.90
C ALA A 216 -21.82 -8.73 -10.03
N VAL A 217 -20.66 -8.13 -9.69
CA VAL A 217 -19.37 -8.82 -9.65
C VAL A 217 -19.38 -9.95 -8.62
N PHE A 218 -19.87 -9.70 -7.40
CA PHE A 218 -19.98 -10.73 -6.37
C PHE A 218 -20.89 -11.90 -6.81
N THR A 219 -22.02 -11.59 -7.46
CA THR A 219 -22.91 -12.60 -8.05
C THR A 219 -22.24 -13.38 -9.16
N TYR A 220 -21.48 -12.72 -10.03
CA TYR A 220 -20.72 -13.35 -11.12
C TYR A 220 -19.72 -14.37 -10.57
N ILE A 221 -18.91 -13.99 -9.57
CA ILE A 221 -17.93 -14.87 -8.91
C ILE A 221 -18.64 -16.11 -8.37
N LYS A 222 -19.72 -15.94 -7.59
CA LYS A 222 -20.45 -17.05 -6.98
C LYS A 222 -21.10 -18.01 -7.97
N ARG A 223 -21.46 -17.51 -9.16
CA ARG A 223 -22.22 -18.28 -10.16
C ARG A 223 -21.32 -19.00 -11.16
N TYR A 224 -20.24 -18.36 -11.58
CA TYR A 224 -19.47 -18.79 -12.74
C TYR A 224 -18.06 -19.27 -12.43
N GLU A 225 -17.59 -19.13 -11.20
CA GLU A 225 -16.38 -19.81 -10.74
C GLU A 225 -16.75 -21.21 -10.22
N ASP A 226 -15.99 -22.22 -10.62
CA ASP A 226 -16.24 -23.61 -10.25
C ASP A 226 -15.72 -23.87 -8.82
N PRO A 227 -16.58 -24.24 -7.85
CA PRO A 227 -16.17 -24.57 -6.50
C PRO A 227 -15.25 -25.79 -6.40
N ASN A 228 -15.20 -26.63 -7.44
CA ASN A 228 -14.40 -27.86 -7.50
C ASN A 228 -13.06 -27.66 -8.21
N THR A 229 -12.84 -26.53 -8.90
CA THR A 229 -11.51 -26.16 -9.39
C THR A 229 -10.80 -25.31 -8.32
N ARG A 230 -9.46 -25.32 -8.31
CA ARG A 230 -8.67 -24.41 -7.46
C ARG A 230 -8.75 -22.95 -7.93
N GLU A 231 -9.79 -22.57 -8.67
CA GLU A 231 -9.95 -21.28 -9.33
C GLU A 231 -11.05 -20.42 -8.68
N ILE A 232 -11.76 -20.94 -7.67
CA ILE A 232 -12.71 -20.14 -6.91
C ILE A 232 -11.97 -19.10 -6.06
N ARG A 233 -12.27 -17.84 -6.33
CA ARG A 233 -11.75 -16.70 -5.58
C ARG A 233 -12.32 -16.73 -4.16
N PRO A 234 -11.51 -16.47 -3.12
CA PRO A 234 -11.92 -16.50 -1.72
C PRO A 234 -13.23 -15.79 -1.40
N VAL A 235 -13.52 -14.63 -2.00
CA VAL A 235 -14.78 -13.92 -1.76
C VAL A 235 -16.02 -14.72 -2.20
N GLY A 236 -15.92 -15.53 -3.26
CA GLY A 236 -17.02 -16.35 -3.78
C GLY A 236 -17.48 -17.44 -2.82
N LEU A 237 -16.62 -17.83 -1.88
CA LEU A 237 -16.94 -18.80 -0.83
C LEU A 237 -17.79 -18.19 0.29
N LEU A 238 -17.91 -16.86 0.35
CA LEU A 238 -18.72 -16.17 1.35
C LEU A 238 -20.21 -16.22 1.01
N LYS A 239 -21.04 -16.36 2.05
CA LYS A 239 -22.50 -16.22 1.90
C LYS A 239 -22.88 -14.80 1.51
N SER A 240 -22.29 -13.83 2.20
CA SER A 240 -22.46 -12.38 2.04
C SER A 240 -21.11 -11.71 2.21
N PHE A 241 -20.91 -10.57 1.55
CA PHE A 241 -19.69 -9.78 1.65
C PHE A 241 -20.05 -8.30 1.83
N PRO A 242 -19.88 -7.69 3.01
CA PRO A 242 -20.44 -6.37 3.30
C PRO A 242 -19.85 -5.23 2.46
N LEU A 243 -18.60 -5.37 2.00
CA LEU A 243 -17.95 -4.34 1.18
C LEU A 243 -18.58 -4.17 -0.20
N VAL A 244 -19.48 -5.05 -0.65
CA VAL A 244 -20.25 -4.78 -1.88
C VAL A 244 -21.19 -3.58 -1.72
N GLU A 245 -21.54 -3.21 -0.49
CA GLU A 245 -22.30 -2.01 -0.16
C GLU A 245 -21.43 -0.74 -0.06
N ASN A 246 -20.11 -0.88 -0.08
CA ASN A 246 -19.21 0.24 0.10
C ASN A 246 -19.16 1.14 -1.13
N GLU A 247 -19.31 2.45 -0.92
CA GLU A 247 -19.19 3.50 -1.94
C GLU A 247 -18.14 4.55 -1.59
N ASP A 248 -17.46 4.38 -0.45
CA ASP A 248 -16.48 5.33 0.05
C ASP A 248 -15.23 5.35 -0.85
N VAL A 249 -14.73 6.56 -1.13
CA VAL A 249 -13.51 6.78 -1.91
C VAL A 249 -12.59 7.67 -1.09
N LEU A 250 -11.73 7.05 -0.28
CA LEU A 250 -10.90 7.79 0.67
C LEU A 250 -9.62 8.30 0.00
N LYS A 251 -9.27 9.54 0.33
CA LYS A 251 -8.11 10.28 -0.15
C LYS A 251 -7.14 10.54 0.99
N LEU A 252 -5.99 11.14 0.68
CA LEU A 252 -4.94 11.40 1.66
C LEU A 252 -5.45 12.11 2.92
N ASP A 253 -6.29 13.13 2.77
CA ASP A 253 -6.87 13.87 3.89
C ASP A 253 -7.74 12.99 4.80
N ASP A 254 -8.55 12.11 4.21
CA ASP A 254 -9.39 11.18 4.95
C ASP A 254 -8.55 10.19 5.77
N ILE A 255 -7.41 9.76 5.23
CA ILE A 255 -6.47 8.86 5.93
C ILE A 255 -5.90 9.54 7.18
N PHE A 256 -5.45 10.79 7.06
CA PHE A 256 -4.96 11.54 8.21
C PHE A 256 -6.07 11.77 9.24
N GLN A 257 -7.28 12.13 8.79
CA GLN A 257 -8.42 12.35 9.68
C GLN A 257 -8.78 11.08 10.47
N ILE A 258 -8.82 9.91 9.82
CA ILE A 258 -9.09 8.63 10.51
C ILE A 258 -8.06 8.36 11.60
N LEU A 259 -6.78 8.59 11.32
CA LEU A 259 -5.70 8.37 12.27
C LEU A 259 -5.79 9.33 13.45
N GLU A 260 -6.06 10.61 13.21
CA GLU A 260 -6.23 11.62 14.24
C GLU A 260 -7.46 11.34 15.13
N ASP A 261 -8.62 11.09 14.52
CA ASP A 261 -9.89 10.86 15.22
C ASP A 261 -9.86 9.59 16.08
N SER A 262 -9.10 8.58 15.66
CA SER A 262 -8.94 7.33 16.41
C SER A 262 -8.07 7.45 17.66
N GLY A 263 -7.34 8.57 17.82
CA GLY A 263 -6.32 8.73 18.86
C GLY A 263 -5.04 7.92 18.62
N VAL A 264 -4.98 7.08 17.58
CA VAL A 264 -3.75 6.38 17.18
C VAL A 264 -2.74 7.39 16.67
N GLY A 265 -3.16 8.38 15.88
CA GLY A 265 -2.28 9.38 15.27
C GLY A 265 -1.31 8.81 14.24
N ILE A 266 -0.37 9.65 13.79
CA ILE A 266 0.62 9.28 12.76
C ILE A 266 2.00 8.99 13.36
N PRO A 267 2.83 8.18 12.70
CA PRO A 267 4.26 8.07 13.03
C PRO A 267 4.94 9.46 13.02
N ALA A 268 5.85 9.69 13.97
CA ALA A 268 6.46 11.01 14.13
C ALA A 268 7.37 11.41 12.95
N TYR A 269 7.84 10.46 12.14
CA TYR A 269 8.62 10.76 10.94
C TYR A 269 7.82 11.43 9.81
N TYR A 270 6.48 11.42 9.86
CA TYR A 270 5.64 12.21 8.95
C TYR A 270 5.45 13.66 9.42
N LYS A 271 5.83 13.99 10.66
CA LYS A 271 5.70 15.36 11.17
C LYS A 271 6.82 16.22 10.62
N GLU A 272 6.46 17.41 10.15
CA GLU A 272 7.42 18.38 9.62
C GLU A 272 8.47 18.74 10.67
N ARG A 273 9.72 18.77 10.22
CA ARG A 273 10.83 19.38 10.95
C ARG A 273 11.38 20.54 10.13
N THR A 274 12.05 21.47 10.77
CA THR A 274 12.60 22.67 10.12
C THR A 274 14.09 22.52 9.89
N TYR A 275 14.58 23.01 8.75
CA TYR A 275 16.00 23.20 8.50
C TYR A 275 16.26 24.63 8.02
N LEU A 276 17.50 25.09 8.23
CA LEU A 276 18.00 26.35 7.69
C LEU A 276 18.84 26.08 6.44
N VAL A 277 18.77 26.99 5.48
CA VAL A 277 19.54 26.94 4.23
C VAL A 277 19.87 28.34 3.74
N GLU A 278 21.10 28.56 3.26
CA GLU A 278 21.48 29.83 2.65
C GLU A 278 21.07 29.88 1.17
N ILE A 279 20.33 30.93 0.79
CA ILE A 279 19.94 31.22 -0.59
C ILE A 279 20.39 32.65 -0.89
N ASP A 280 21.36 32.78 -1.79
CA ASP A 280 21.87 34.07 -2.29
C ASP A 280 22.28 35.04 -1.17
N GLY A 281 22.93 34.52 -0.12
CA GLY A 281 23.39 35.29 1.05
C GLY A 281 22.34 35.49 2.15
N GLU A 282 21.12 34.98 1.97
CA GLU A 282 20.05 35.05 2.99
C GLU A 282 19.74 33.67 3.58
N ILE A 283 19.68 33.58 4.92
CA ILE A 283 19.24 32.37 5.61
C ILE A 283 17.72 32.24 5.47
N LYS A 284 17.27 31.15 4.85
CA LYS A 284 15.87 30.77 4.72
C LYS A 284 15.57 29.55 5.59
N GLN A 285 14.31 29.43 5.99
CA GLN A 285 13.79 28.29 6.74
C GLN A 285 12.91 27.44 5.83
N GLY A 286 13.26 26.16 5.68
CA GLY A 286 12.47 25.16 4.98
C GLY A 286 11.94 24.09 5.94
N THR A 287 11.01 23.27 5.45
CA THR A 287 10.55 22.06 6.15
C THR A 287 10.87 20.80 5.35
N TYR A 288 11.04 19.70 6.06
CA TYR A 288 11.22 18.35 5.53
C TYR A 288 10.57 17.32 6.46
N SER A 289 10.17 16.18 5.90
CA SER A 289 9.68 15.02 6.64
C SER A 289 9.94 13.76 5.81
N ARG A 290 9.66 12.58 6.36
CA ARG A 290 9.59 11.36 5.55
C ARG A 290 8.20 11.25 4.93
N SER A 291 8.19 10.89 3.67
CA SER A 291 7.02 10.70 2.82
C SER A 291 6.53 9.25 2.80
N ARG A 292 7.40 8.28 3.15
CA ARG A 292 7.12 6.84 3.02
C ARG A 292 7.73 6.01 4.15
N SER A 293 7.22 4.77 4.26
CA SER A 293 7.69 3.59 5.00
C SER A 293 8.56 3.78 6.25
N GLY A 294 8.27 3.04 7.31
CA GLY A 294 9.10 2.95 8.51
C GLY A 294 10.57 2.59 8.26
N CYS A 295 10.89 1.86 7.19
CA CYS A 295 12.24 1.37 6.91
C CYS A 295 13.25 2.51 6.76
N PHE A 296 14.29 2.54 7.60
CA PHE A 296 15.19 3.69 7.70
C PHE A 296 16.15 3.84 6.50
N PHE A 297 16.27 2.83 5.63
CA PHE A 297 17.15 2.87 4.45
C PHE A 297 16.44 2.52 3.15
N CYS A 298 15.13 2.74 3.07
CA CYS A 298 14.37 2.42 1.85
C CYS A 298 15.03 3.07 0.62
N PHE A 299 15.33 2.31 -0.42
CA PHE A 299 15.97 2.84 -1.65
C PHE A 299 15.06 3.80 -2.46
N TYR A 300 13.79 3.94 -2.08
CA TYR A 300 12.90 4.99 -2.60
C TYR A 300 13.00 6.32 -1.85
N GLN A 301 13.82 6.37 -0.80
CA GLN A 301 14.03 7.56 0.00
C GLN A 301 14.69 8.69 -0.83
N GLN A 302 14.10 9.87 -0.77
CA GLN A 302 14.64 11.08 -1.39
C GLN A 302 15.92 11.54 -0.68
N LYS A 303 16.78 12.29 -1.37
CA LYS A 303 18.02 12.82 -0.77
C LYS A 303 17.75 13.67 0.48
N ILE A 304 16.68 14.47 0.46
CA ILE A 304 16.29 15.28 1.63
C ILE A 304 15.88 14.41 2.83
N GLU A 305 15.32 13.23 2.59
CA GLU A 305 14.95 12.29 3.65
C GLU A 305 16.17 11.55 4.22
N TRP A 306 17.23 11.36 3.42
CA TRP A 306 18.55 10.92 3.93
C TRP A 306 19.20 11.99 4.81
N VAL A 307 19.10 13.27 4.43
CA VAL A 307 19.52 14.39 5.29
C VAL A 307 18.68 14.42 6.57
N TRP A 308 17.36 14.23 6.47
CA TRP A 308 16.49 14.11 7.63
C TRP A 308 16.93 12.95 8.55
N LEU A 309 17.27 11.79 8.01
CA LEU A 309 17.77 10.66 8.79
C LEU A 309 19.13 10.99 9.45
N TYR A 310 20.04 11.62 8.72
CA TYR A 310 21.34 12.06 9.23
C TYR A 310 21.18 12.99 10.44
N GLU A 311 20.30 13.99 10.34
CA GLU A 311 20.14 15.04 11.35
C GLU A 311 19.30 14.59 12.55
N ASN A 312 18.36 13.67 12.35
CA ASN A 312 17.39 13.30 13.38
C ASN A 312 17.60 11.90 13.95
N HIS A 313 18.29 11.01 13.22
CA HIS A 313 18.57 9.62 13.62
C HIS A 313 19.98 9.19 13.18
N ARG A 314 20.99 9.94 13.65
CA ARG A 314 22.40 9.79 13.26
C ARG A 314 22.92 8.35 13.32
N GLU A 315 22.55 7.61 14.36
CA GLU A 315 22.97 6.21 14.53
C GLU A 315 22.40 5.28 13.44
N LEU A 316 21.15 5.49 13.03
CA LEU A 316 20.53 4.71 11.96
C LEU A 316 21.09 5.10 10.59
N PHE A 317 21.46 6.37 10.41
CA PHE A 317 22.18 6.81 9.21
C PHE A 317 23.54 6.12 9.09
N GLU A 318 24.33 6.08 10.16
CA GLU A 318 25.63 5.38 10.13
C GLU A 318 25.45 3.87 9.92
N LYS A 319 24.44 3.24 10.54
CA LYS A 319 24.09 1.84 10.25
C LYS A 319 23.72 1.63 8.78
N ALA A 320 22.97 2.56 8.16
CA ALA A 320 22.66 2.48 6.74
C ALA A 320 23.94 2.54 5.89
N LYS A 321 24.87 3.44 6.25
CA LYS A 321 26.16 3.60 5.58
C LYS A 321 27.04 2.35 5.65
N GLU A 322 27.01 1.61 6.76
CA GLU A 322 27.75 0.35 6.90
C GLU A 322 27.37 -0.73 5.87
N TYR A 323 26.21 -0.61 5.21
CA TYR A 323 25.80 -1.53 4.15
C TYR A 323 26.36 -1.19 2.76
N GLU A 324 26.87 0.02 2.55
CA GLU A 324 27.45 0.43 1.27
C GLU A 324 28.87 -0.15 1.10
N LYS A 325 28.93 -1.43 0.75
CA LYS A 325 30.17 -2.21 0.57
C LYS A 325 30.29 -2.74 -0.85
N ASP A 326 31.53 -3.04 -1.25
CA ASP A 326 31.83 -3.74 -2.52
C ASP A 326 31.25 -3.05 -3.77
N GLY A 327 31.13 -1.72 -3.72
CA GLY A 327 30.57 -0.90 -4.79
C GLY A 327 29.04 -0.76 -4.78
N TYR A 328 28.34 -1.44 -3.87
CA TYR A 328 26.90 -1.27 -3.66
C TYR A 328 26.60 0.03 -2.91
N LYS A 329 25.54 0.72 -3.33
CA LYS A 329 25.10 2.00 -2.79
C LYS A 329 23.58 2.01 -2.69
N TRP A 330 23.03 2.79 -1.76
CA TRP A 330 21.58 2.95 -1.66
C TRP A 330 20.99 3.82 -2.77
N MET A 331 21.82 4.70 -3.34
CA MET A 331 21.46 5.60 -4.43
C MET A 331 22.41 5.40 -5.60
N ASP A 332 21.87 5.52 -6.81
CA ASP A 332 22.64 5.28 -8.05
C ASP A 332 23.80 6.29 -8.22
N ASN A 333 23.65 7.51 -7.72
CA ASN A 333 24.52 8.64 -8.06
C ASN A 333 25.61 8.95 -7.02
N GLU A 334 25.41 8.62 -5.74
CA GLU A 334 26.34 8.98 -4.65
C GLU A 334 26.22 8.00 -3.48
N THR A 335 27.29 7.84 -2.70
CA THR A 335 27.26 7.11 -1.42
C THR A 335 26.67 7.99 -0.31
N LEU A 336 26.25 7.38 0.80
CA LEU A 336 25.89 8.09 2.02
C LEU A 336 27.07 8.86 2.61
N ASP A 337 28.30 8.37 2.43
CA ASP A 337 29.51 9.12 2.78
C ASP A 337 29.60 10.45 2.03
N GLN A 338 29.44 10.41 0.71
CA GLN A 338 29.44 11.60 -0.14
C GLN A 338 28.28 12.53 0.21
N LEU A 339 27.07 11.97 0.38
CA LEU A 339 25.86 12.72 0.75
C LEU A 339 26.02 13.45 2.07
N SER A 340 26.71 12.86 3.04
CA SER A 340 26.86 13.37 4.40
C SER A 340 27.88 14.50 4.56
N SER A 341 28.58 14.87 3.49
CA SER A 341 29.51 16.01 3.52
C SER A 341 28.75 17.34 3.71
N PRO A 342 29.28 18.31 4.47
CA PRO A 342 28.59 19.57 4.75
C PRO A 342 28.09 20.29 3.49
N ASP A 343 28.97 20.45 2.50
CA ASP A 343 28.64 21.11 1.23
C ASP A 343 27.51 20.39 0.48
N ARG A 344 27.48 19.04 0.54
CA ARG A 344 26.46 18.26 -0.15
C ARG A 344 25.12 18.31 0.57
N ILE A 345 25.11 18.27 1.90
CA ILE A 345 23.90 18.46 2.71
C ILE A 345 23.28 19.83 2.41
N GLU A 346 24.10 20.88 2.38
CA GLU A 346 23.63 22.23 2.06
C GLU A 346 23.07 22.31 0.63
N ALA A 347 23.76 21.70 -0.35
CA ALA A 347 23.27 21.61 -1.72
C ALA A 347 21.91 20.89 -1.81
N ILE A 348 21.74 19.77 -1.11
CA ILE A 348 20.47 19.02 -1.08
C ILE A 348 19.34 19.88 -0.47
N LYS A 349 19.61 20.55 0.66
CA LYS A 349 18.64 21.47 1.28
C LYS A 349 18.28 22.63 0.36
N LYS A 350 19.26 23.18 -0.38
CA LYS A 350 19.04 24.27 -1.36
C LYS A 350 18.20 23.80 -2.54
N GLU A 351 18.56 22.67 -3.15
CA GLU A 351 17.80 22.03 -4.23
C GLU A 351 16.34 21.77 -3.78
N HIS A 352 16.18 21.23 -2.57
CA HIS A 352 14.88 20.94 -1.97
C HIS A 352 14.05 22.20 -1.75
N TYR A 353 14.61 23.21 -1.05
CA TYR A 353 13.93 24.48 -0.79
C TYR A 353 13.48 25.17 -2.08
N LEU A 354 14.35 25.28 -3.07
CA LEU A 354 14.04 25.90 -4.37
C LEU A 354 12.98 25.11 -5.15
N ARG A 355 12.94 23.77 -5.01
CA ARG A 355 11.88 22.95 -5.58
C ARG A 355 10.54 23.25 -4.90
N MET A 356 10.51 23.33 -3.58
CA MET A 356 9.29 23.62 -2.82
C MET A 356 8.71 25.00 -3.11
N GLN A 357 9.56 26.03 -3.18
CA GLN A 357 9.13 27.39 -3.54
C GLN A 357 8.51 27.45 -4.95
N ARG A 358 9.07 26.70 -5.92
CA ARG A 358 8.50 26.58 -7.27
C ARG A 358 7.13 25.89 -7.28
N GLY A 359 6.90 24.95 -6.36
CA GLY A 359 5.61 24.27 -6.16
C GLY A 359 4.54 25.22 -5.60
N ILE A 360 4.88 25.95 -4.54
CA ILE A 360 4.00 26.92 -3.88
C ILE A 360 3.53 28.01 -4.86
N ASN A 361 4.42 28.52 -5.72
CA ASN A 361 4.06 29.54 -6.71
C ASN A 361 3.12 29.02 -7.83
N LYS A 362 2.92 27.70 -7.94
CA LYS A 362 2.04 27.08 -8.94
C LYS A 362 0.69 26.63 -8.38
N ARG A 363 0.53 26.41 -7.06
CA ARG A 363 -0.66 25.75 -6.47
C ARG A 363 -0.94 26.19 -5.03
N ASN A 364 -2.21 26.11 -4.61
CA ASN A 364 -2.72 26.65 -3.35
C ASN A 364 -2.41 25.73 -2.14
N ASN A 365 -1.63 26.25 -1.19
CA ASN A 365 -1.69 26.09 0.28
C ASN A 365 -1.55 24.74 1.01
N GLN A 366 -1.12 23.63 0.40
CA GLN A 366 -0.81 22.38 1.15
C GLN A 366 0.52 21.71 0.74
N SER A 367 1.63 22.36 1.07
CA SER A 367 2.98 21.99 0.60
C SER A 367 3.43 20.56 0.96
N TRP A 368 3.24 20.09 2.20
CA TRP A 368 3.82 18.81 2.65
C TRP A 368 2.99 17.58 2.24
N LYS A 369 1.66 17.71 2.18
CA LYS A 369 0.80 16.63 1.67
C LYS A 369 1.05 16.37 0.19
N GLU A 370 1.30 17.44 -0.57
CA GLU A 370 1.71 17.34 -1.97
C GLU A 370 3.04 16.58 -2.13
N GLU A 371 4.03 16.79 -1.24
CA GLU A 371 5.27 16.01 -1.25
C GLU A 371 5.01 14.52 -1.05
N ILE A 372 4.10 14.16 -0.14
CA ILE A 372 3.70 12.78 0.08
C ILE A 372 3.06 12.20 -1.19
N MET A 373 2.12 12.94 -1.80
CA MET A 373 1.46 12.50 -3.05
C MET A 373 2.46 12.32 -4.21
N GLU A 374 3.38 13.27 -4.39
CA GLU A 374 4.42 13.20 -5.43
C GLU A 374 5.35 12.01 -5.20
N ALA A 375 5.77 11.80 -3.95
CA ALA A 375 6.60 10.67 -3.59
C ALA A 375 5.87 9.35 -3.89
N GLU A 376 4.63 9.18 -3.44
CA GLU A 376 3.89 7.92 -3.60
C GLU A 376 3.60 7.52 -5.05
N GLY A 377 3.56 8.48 -5.99
CA GLY A 377 3.48 8.21 -7.43
C GLY A 377 4.65 7.37 -7.96
N ILE A 378 5.82 7.42 -7.31
CA ILE A 378 6.99 6.58 -7.61
C ILE A 378 6.89 5.29 -6.76
N GLY A 379 5.83 4.52 -6.99
CA GLY A 379 5.38 3.48 -6.07
C GLY A 379 6.33 2.27 -5.93
N CYS A 380 6.57 1.86 -4.68
CA CYS A 380 6.87 0.47 -4.35
C CYS A 380 5.53 -0.27 -4.24
N ALA A 381 5.24 -1.19 -5.16
CA ALA A 381 4.01 -2.00 -5.17
C ALA A 381 3.84 -2.94 -3.93
N SER A 382 4.69 -2.78 -2.91
CA SER A 382 4.97 -3.82 -1.92
C SER A 382 5.04 -3.31 -0.48
N CYS A 383 4.70 -2.04 -0.25
CA CYS A 383 4.35 -1.56 1.09
C CYS A 383 2.90 -1.93 1.48
N PHE A 384 2.28 -2.88 0.75
CA PHE A 384 0.82 -3.04 0.65
C PHE A 384 0.38 -4.51 0.58
N ILE A 385 1.21 -5.43 1.10
CA ILE A 385 0.76 -6.79 1.43
C ILE A 385 0.38 -6.78 2.88
#